data_AF-A0A920YU99-F1
#
_entry.id   AF-A0A920YU99-F1
#
_cell.length_a   1.000
_cell.length_b   1.000
_cell.length_c   1.000
_cell.angle_alpha   90.00
_cell.angle_beta   90.00
_cell.angle_gamma   90.00
#
_symmetry.space_group_name_H-M   'P 1'
#
loop_
_entity.id
_entity.type
_entity.pdbx_description
1 polymer ?
#
loop_
_entity_poly.entity_id
_entity_poly.type
_entity_poly.pdbx_seq_one_letter_code
_entity_poly.pdbx_strand_id
1 'polypeptide(L)' 'MEYKARLEGIRVEYVNPEYTSQRCPHCGSSNKAKDRKYICKECGFSTHRDRLGAINIMNVPVADDVA' A
#
# COMPACT_ATOMS: atom_id res chain seq x y z
N MET A 1 -17.24 0.84 -5.47
CA MET A 1 -16.55 2.11 -5.18
C MET A 1 -16.52 3.00 -6.41
N GLU A 2 -16.12 2.45 -7.56
CA GLU A 2 -15.95 3.20 -8.81
C GLU A 2 -17.17 4.00 -9.27
N TYR A 3 -18.37 3.41 -9.31
CA TYR A 3 -19.60 4.13 -9.69
C TYR A 3 -19.84 5.39 -8.84
N LYS A 4 -19.72 5.28 -7.51
CA LYS A 4 -19.92 6.42 -6.59
C LYS A 4 -18.81 7.46 -6.73
N ALA A 5 -17.56 7.03 -6.91
CA ALA A 5 -16.45 7.94 -7.16
C ALA A 5 -16.65 8.73 -8.45
N ARG A 6 -17.13 8.07 -9.51
CA ARG A 6 -17.42 8.71 -10.80
C ARG A 6 -18.55 9.74 -10.72
N LEU A 7 -19.58 9.48 -9.90
CA LEU A 7 -20.67 10.46 -9.67
C LEU A 7 -20.14 11.76 -9.04
N GLU A 8 -19.13 11.66 -8.19
CA GLU A 8 -18.49 12.80 -7.52
C GLU A 8 -17.29 13.37 -8.31
N GLY A 9 -17.05 12.89 -9.54
CA GLY A 9 -15.92 13.34 -10.36
C GLY A 9 -14.54 12.92 -9.86
N ILE A 10 -14.47 11.92 -8.97
CA ILE A 10 -13.22 11.39 -8.40
C ILE A 10 -12.63 10.36 -9.37
N ARG A 11 -11.39 10.59 -9.82
CA ARG A 11 -10.63 9.63 -10.65
C ARG A 11 -10.25 8.40 -9.81
N VAL A 12 -10.51 7.22 -10.35
CA VAL A 12 -10.11 5.93 -9.75
C VAL A 12 -9.01 5.34 -10.60
N GLU A 13 -7.88 5.04 -9.96
CA GLU A 13 -6.72 4.41 -10.58
C GLU A 13 -6.44 3.09 -9.87
N TYR A 14 -6.13 2.05 -10.64
CA TYR A 14 -5.78 0.76 -10.11
C TYR A 14 -4.25 0.65 -9.99
N VAL A 15 -3.79 0.14 -8.87
CA VAL A 15 -2.36 -0.15 -8.64
C VAL A 15 -2.19 -1.64 -8.39
N ASN A 16 -1.05 -2.21 -8.78
CA ASN A 16 -0.73 -3.58 -8.43
C ASN A 16 -0.51 -3.67 -6.89
N PRO A 17 -1.33 -4.43 -6.14
CA PRO A 17 -1.23 -4.48 -4.68
C PRO A 17 -0.11 -5.40 -4.18
N GLU A 18 0.62 -6.09 -5.06
CA GLU A 18 1.61 -7.09 -4.68
C GLU A 18 2.72 -6.50 -3.78
N TYR A 19 3.10 -7.24 -2.73
CA TYR A 19 4.12 -6.88 -1.73
C TYR A 19 3.92 -5.58 -0.93
N THR A 20 2.80 -4.86 -1.13
CA THR A 20 2.49 -3.61 -0.42
C THR A 20 2.29 -3.79 1.10
N SER A 21 2.01 -5.01 1.58
CA SER A 21 1.87 -5.27 3.02
C SER A 21 3.18 -5.71 3.71
N GLN A 22 4.29 -5.78 2.97
CA GLN A 22 5.55 -6.35 3.44
C GLN A 22 6.70 -5.34 3.41
N ARG A 23 6.69 -4.41 2.45
CA ARG A 23 7.76 -3.43 2.30
C ARG A 23 7.70 -2.33 3.37
N CYS A 24 8.80 -2.09 4.08
CA CYS A 24 8.90 -1.00 5.03
C CYS A 24 8.98 0.34 4.27
N PRO A 25 8.11 1.33 4.52
CA PRO A 25 8.19 2.63 3.86
C PRO A 25 9.39 3.47 4.33
N HIS A 26 9.97 3.12 5.49
CA HIS A 26 11.08 3.88 6.07
C HIS A 26 12.45 3.40 5.57
N CYS A 27 12.67 2.09 5.47
CA CYS A 27 13.98 1.54 5.08
C CYS A 27 13.93 0.61 3.85
N GLY A 28 12.75 0.36 3.28
CA GLY A 28 12.59 -0.48 2.09
C GLY A 28 12.72 -1.99 2.32
N SER A 29 13.02 -2.46 3.54
CA SER A 29 13.15 -3.89 3.81
C SER A 29 11.80 -4.61 3.78
N SER A 30 11.80 -5.86 3.29
CA SER A 30 10.61 -6.70 3.25
C SER A 30 10.47 -7.49 4.55
N ASN A 31 9.37 -7.28 5.27
CA ASN A 31 9.07 -7.95 6.52
C ASN A 31 7.68 -8.58 6.44
N LYS A 32 7.56 -9.86 6.82
CA LYS A 32 6.27 -10.53 6.94
C LYS A 32 5.65 -10.21 8.30
N ALA A 33 4.57 -9.43 8.31
CA ALA A 33 3.76 -9.26 9.51
C ALA A 33 3.08 -10.59 9.87
N LYS A 34 3.13 -10.99 11.15
CA LYS A 34 2.39 -12.16 11.66
C LYS A 34 0.96 -11.81 12.02
N ASP A 35 0.71 -10.59 12.48
CA ASP A 35 -0.61 -10.12 12.92
C ASP A 35 -0.91 -8.69 12.41
N ARG A 36 -1.98 -8.05 12.89
CA ARG A 36 -2.40 -6.69 12.55
C ARG A 36 -1.34 -5.62 12.83
N LYS A 37 -0.38 -5.88 13.71
CA LYS A 37 0.76 -5.00 13.96
C LYS A 37 1.92 -5.35 13.01
N TYR A 38 2.37 -4.36 12.24
CA TYR A 38 3.62 -4.42 11.51
C TYR A 38 4.74 -3.88 12.40
N ILE A 39 5.86 -4.59 12.44
CA ILE A 39 7.11 -4.14 13.06
C ILE A 39 8.24 -4.52 12.10
N CYS A 40 8.96 -3.52 11.60
CA CYS A 40 10.14 -3.73 10.78
C CYS A 40 11.28 -4.23 11.66
N LYS A 41 11.89 -5.37 11.29
CA LYS A 41 13.02 -5.93 12.04
C LYS A 41 14.32 -5.15 11.83
N GLU A 42 14.45 -4.48 10.69
CA GLU A 42 15.67 -3.73 10.34
C GLU A 42 15.75 -2.33 10.98
N CYS A 43 14.66 -1.55 10.97
CA CYS A 43 14.68 -0.15 11.45
C CYS A 43 13.76 0.13 12.64
N GLY A 44 13.03 -0.88 13.14
CA GLY A 44 12.12 -0.72 14.28
C GLY A 44 10.79 -0.01 13.98
N PHE A 45 10.56 0.46 12.74
CA PHE A 45 9.30 1.10 12.35
C PHE A 45 8.10 0.20 12.67
N SER A 46 7.08 0.76 13.34
CA SER A 46 5.87 0.02 13.69
C SER A 46 4.59 0.78 13.35
N THR A 47 3.60 0.06 12.83
CA THR A 47 2.29 0.63 12.44
C THR A 47 1.25 -0.50 12.34
N HIS A 48 -0.02 -0.16 12.10
CA HIS A 48 -1.03 -1.15 11.71
C HIS A 48 -0.79 -1.63 10.28
N ARG A 49 -1.00 -2.92 10.01
CA ARG A 49 -0.77 -3.56 8.71
C ARG A 49 -1.62 -2.92 7.60
N ASP A 50 -2.87 -2.59 7.88
CA ASP A 50 -3.74 -1.95 6.87
C ASP A 50 -3.27 -0.53 6.54
N ARG A 51 -2.76 0.20 7.54
CA ARG A 51 -2.16 1.52 7.34
C ARG A 51 -0.87 1.41 6.53
N LEU A 52 -0.06 0.39 6.77
CA LEU A 52 1.12 0.09 5.94
C LEU A 52 0.72 -0.17 4.49
N GLY A 53 -0.29 -1.01 4.26
CA GLY A 53 -0.82 -1.29 2.92
C GLY A 53 -1.27 -0.02 2.21
N ALA A 54 -2.03 0.84 2.88
CA ALA A 54 -2.47 2.12 2.32
C ALA A 54 -1.29 3.05 1.98
N ILE A 55 -0.29 3.18 2.88
CA ILE A 55 0.92 3.97 2.62
C ILE A 55 1.65 3.43 1.39
N ASN A 56 1.81 2.12 1.29
CA ASN A 56 2.54 1.53 0.18
C ASN A 56 1.76 1.63 -1.13
N ILE A 57 0.43 1.46 -1.12
CA ILE A 57 -0.45 1.71 -2.28
C ILE A 57 -0.27 3.14 -2.80
N MET A 58 -0.20 4.14 -1.91
CA MET A 58 0.06 5.54 -2.31
C MET A 58 1.43 5.76 -2.95
N ASN A 59 2.41 4.90 -2.67
CA ASN A 59 3.78 5.01 -3.17
C ASN A 59 4.06 4.10 -4.38
N VAL A 60 3.12 3.24 -4.78
CA VAL A 60 3.26 2.37 -5.96
C VAL A 60 2.92 3.20 -7.20
N PRO A 61 3.74 3.14 -8.27
CA PRO A 61 3.37 3.73 -9.55
C PRO A 61 2.02 3.18 -9.99
N VAL A 62 1.12 4.05 -10.44
CA VAL A 62 -0.13 3.61 -11.06
C VAL A 62 0.22 2.66 -12.20
N ALA A 63 -0.48 1.52 -12.26
CA ALA A 63 -0.36 0.68 -13.43
C ALA A 63 -1.02 1.49 -14.55
N ASP A 64 -0.22 2.23 -15.31
CA ASP A 64 -0.69 2.78 -16.57
C ASP A 64 -1.09 1.57 -17.40
N ASP A 65 -2.39 1.42 -17.68
CA ASP A 65 -2.94 0.46 -18.63
C ASP A 65 -2.42 0.75 -20.04
N VAL A 66 -1.11 0.61 -20.27
CA VAL A 66 -0.50 0.73 -21.59
C VAL A 66 -0.70 -0.60 -22.31
N ALA A 67 -1.84 -0.64 -23.00
CA ALA A 67 -2.23 -1.47 -24.15
C ALA A 67 -2.28 -3.00 -23.98
#